data_AF-A0A9E1EQ16-F1
#
_entry.id   AF-A0A9E1EQ16-F1
#
_cell.length_a   1.000
_cell.length_b   1.000
_cell.length_c   1.000
_cell.angle_alpha   90.00
_cell.angle_beta   90.00
_cell.angle_gamma   90.00
#
_symmetry.space_group_name_H-M   'P 1'
#
loop_
_entity.id
_entity.type
_entity.pdbx_description
1 polymer ?
#
loop_
_entity_poly.entity_id
_entity_poly.type
_entity_poly.pdbx_seq_one_letter_code
_entity_poly.pdbx_strand_id
1 'polypeptide(L)'
;MIARVFPRRTAMTPRDGLAFFKEPTIENIADCIKENVTEVHISVTFTWDILRAEDLYYAWQILGVPVEVGGPAFDDRMGDFTPGLYLRDGLVFTSRGCTKDCWFCSVPRCARGTVRELPITDGWNILDDNILGTSEQHFRDVCTMLKRQNHPAVFSGGLEPALLQQWQADLLYDVRPDRLYTAYDTKDDLEPLFEMGRKLRAAGFRPARHNMRCYVLVGYEGDSFEDAERRLHETMQAGFVPFAMLYRDESGERDTAWRRFQCEWCGPIIVGKKFNEYWREHYDG
;
A
#
# COMPACT_ATOMS: atom_id res chain seq x y z
N MET A 1 -21.71 13.02 -13.41
CA MET A 1 -20.86 11.83 -13.15
C MET A 1 -19.39 12.20 -13.39
N ILE A 2 -18.43 11.50 -12.79
CA ILE A 2 -17.00 11.80 -12.98
C ILE A 2 -16.37 10.69 -13.83
N ALA A 3 -15.74 11.07 -14.95
CA ALA A 3 -14.83 10.19 -15.68
C ALA A 3 -13.46 10.22 -15.00
N ARG A 4 -12.91 9.05 -14.64
CA ARG A 4 -11.58 8.97 -14.01
C ARG A 4 -10.58 8.43 -15.01
N VAL A 5 -9.50 9.18 -15.19
CA VAL A 5 -8.42 8.84 -16.12
C VAL A 5 -7.16 8.61 -15.30
N PHE A 6 -6.42 7.57 -15.64
CA PHE A 6 -5.18 7.20 -14.96
C PHE A 6 -4.06 7.08 -15.99
N PRO A 7 -2.86 7.63 -15.73
CA PRO A 7 -1.71 7.46 -16.62
C PRO A 7 -1.33 6.00 -16.90
N ARG A 8 -1.70 5.08 -15.99
CA ARG A 8 -1.48 3.65 -16.12
C ARG A 8 -2.54 2.84 -15.41
N ARG A 9 -2.77 1.63 -15.91
CA ARG A 9 -3.58 0.62 -15.23
C ARG A 9 -2.76 -0.07 -14.14
N THR A 10 -3.34 -0.22 -12.95
CA THR A 10 -2.74 -0.99 -11.86
C THR A 10 -3.70 -2.07 -11.37
N ALA A 11 -3.26 -2.89 -10.41
CA ALA A 11 -4.17 -3.82 -9.75
C ALA A 11 -5.26 -3.09 -8.94
N MET A 12 -5.06 -1.82 -8.58
CA MET A 12 -5.91 -1.05 -7.68
C MET A 12 -6.81 -0.04 -8.39
N THR A 13 -6.56 0.26 -9.67
CA THR A 13 -7.42 1.15 -10.44
C THR A 13 -8.83 0.55 -10.60
N PRO A 14 -9.90 1.38 -10.62
CA PRO A 14 -11.26 0.93 -10.85
C PRO A 14 -11.43 0.17 -12.17
N ARG A 15 -12.54 -0.55 -12.28
CA ARG A 15 -12.82 -1.47 -13.42
C ARG A 15 -14.15 -1.21 -14.12
N ASP A 16 -14.90 -0.20 -13.67
CA ASP A 16 -16.15 0.20 -14.31
C ASP A 16 -15.91 1.00 -15.60
N GLY A 17 -17.00 1.30 -16.32
CA GLY A 17 -16.95 1.91 -17.65
C GLY A 17 -16.48 3.36 -17.69
N LEU A 18 -16.34 4.05 -16.55
CA LEU A 18 -15.87 5.43 -16.46
C LEU A 18 -14.43 5.53 -15.94
N ALA A 19 -13.65 4.44 -16.06
CA ALA A 19 -12.24 4.38 -15.72
C ALA A 19 -11.38 4.16 -16.98
N PHE A 20 -10.58 5.16 -17.34
CA PHE A 20 -9.82 5.19 -18.59
C PHE A 20 -8.30 5.24 -18.34
N PHE A 21 -7.52 4.79 -19.33
CA PHE A 21 -6.06 4.62 -19.19
C PHE A 21 -5.26 5.18 -20.39
N LYS A 22 -5.97 5.85 -21.31
CA LYS A 22 -5.46 6.36 -22.58
C LYS A 22 -6.22 7.63 -22.96
N GLU A 23 -5.82 8.23 -24.06
CA GLU A 23 -6.55 9.26 -24.78
C GLU A 23 -7.98 8.76 -25.10
N PRO A 24 -8.98 9.67 -25.11
CA PRO A 24 -10.37 9.26 -25.36
C PRO A 24 -10.57 8.80 -26.80
N THR A 25 -11.23 7.65 -26.98
CA THR A 25 -11.76 7.23 -28.29
C THR A 25 -13.15 7.82 -28.54
N ILE A 26 -13.66 7.69 -29.77
CA ILE A 26 -15.04 8.11 -30.11
C ILE A 26 -16.05 7.37 -29.22
N GLU A 27 -15.82 6.09 -28.95
CA GLU A 27 -16.66 5.28 -28.06
C GLU A 27 -16.61 5.80 -26.63
N ASN A 28 -15.42 6.13 -26.11
CA ASN A 28 -15.30 6.69 -24.76
C ASN A 28 -16.03 8.02 -24.61
N ILE A 29 -15.97 8.88 -25.63
CA ILE A 29 -16.70 10.16 -25.63
C ILE A 29 -18.21 9.91 -25.62
N ALA A 30 -18.69 8.98 -26.46
CA ALA A 30 -20.10 8.62 -26.51
C ALA A 30 -20.60 8.05 -25.17
N ASP A 31 -19.81 7.19 -24.52
CA ASP A 31 -20.12 6.64 -23.20
C ASP A 31 -20.19 7.76 -22.15
N CYS A 32 -19.21 8.67 -22.12
CA CYS A 32 -19.20 9.80 -21.20
C CYS A 32 -20.43 10.73 -21.38
N ILE A 33 -20.83 11.01 -22.62
CA ILE A 33 -22.03 11.81 -22.91
C ILE A 33 -23.28 11.08 -22.43
N LYS A 34 -23.40 9.79 -22.73
CA LYS A 34 -24.54 8.96 -22.33
C LYS A 34 -24.69 8.90 -20.82
N GLU A 35 -23.59 8.79 -20.09
CA GLU A 35 -23.55 8.74 -18.62
C GLU A 35 -23.62 10.12 -17.95
N ASN A 36 -23.84 11.20 -18.72
CA ASN A 36 -23.87 12.59 -18.22
C ASN A 36 -22.64 12.91 -17.36
N VAL A 37 -21.45 12.64 -17.90
CA VAL A 37 -20.19 13.06 -17.29
C VAL A 37 -20.13 14.58 -17.25
N THR A 38 -19.85 15.12 -16.06
CA THR A 38 -19.80 16.56 -15.79
C THR A 38 -18.38 17.06 -15.56
N GLU A 39 -17.45 16.17 -15.23
CA GLU A 39 -16.04 16.45 -14.92
C GLU A 39 -15.17 15.23 -15.31
N VAL A 40 -13.91 15.49 -15.67
CA VAL A 40 -12.88 14.47 -15.90
C VAL A 40 -11.77 14.65 -14.87
N HIS A 41 -11.47 13.62 -14.09
CA HIS A 41 -10.40 13.66 -13.10
C HIS A 41 -9.24 12.75 -13.51
N ILE A 42 -8.06 13.33 -13.66
CA ILE A 42 -6.81 12.61 -13.92
C ILE A 42 -6.11 12.36 -12.59
N SER A 43 -6.15 11.11 -12.12
CA SER A 43 -5.53 10.71 -10.85
C SER A 43 -4.15 10.11 -11.08
N VAL A 44 -3.12 10.77 -10.58
CA VAL A 44 -1.71 10.45 -10.82
C VAL A 44 -1.08 9.93 -9.52
N THR A 45 -0.72 8.65 -9.52
CA THR A 45 -0.13 7.98 -8.35
C THR A 45 1.37 8.20 -8.24
N PHE A 46 2.09 8.23 -9.36
CA PHE A 46 3.54 8.28 -9.40
C PHE A 46 4.05 9.54 -10.09
N THR A 47 5.09 10.15 -9.55
CA THR A 47 5.69 11.40 -10.06
C THR A 47 6.23 11.25 -11.49
N TRP A 48 6.80 10.09 -11.82
CA TRP A 48 7.29 9.81 -13.17
C TRP A 48 6.17 9.66 -14.22
N ASP A 49 4.90 9.69 -13.82
CA ASP A 49 3.76 9.72 -14.73
C ASP A 49 3.19 11.14 -14.96
N ILE A 50 3.79 12.19 -14.39
CA ILE A 50 3.30 13.56 -14.50
C ILE A 50 3.25 14.03 -15.97
N LEU A 51 4.31 13.79 -16.75
CA LEU A 51 4.32 14.15 -18.18
C LEU A 51 3.21 13.43 -18.96
N ARG A 52 2.96 12.15 -18.62
CA ARG A 52 1.86 11.40 -19.23
C ARG A 52 0.49 11.96 -18.84
N ALA A 53 0.36 12.45 -17.61
CA ALA A 53 -0.87 13.09 -17.16
C ALA A 53 -1.14 14.40 -17.90
N GLU A 54 -0.10 15.16 -18.27
CA GLU A 54 -0.21 16.35 -19.10
C GLU A 54 -0.74 16.02 -20.51
N ASP A 55 -0.21 14.99 -21.17
CA ASP A 55 -0.74 14.52 -22.46
C ASP A 55 -2.24 14.16 -22.37
N LEU A 56 -2.60 13.43 -21.30
CA LEU A 56 -3.98 13.02 -21.05
C LEU A 56 -4.88 14.22 -20.76
N TYR A 57 -4.38 15.23 -20.04
CA TYR A 57 -5.11 16.45 -19.75
C TYR A 57 -5.57 17.12 -21.04
N TYR A 58 -4.66 17.40 -21.97
CA TYR A 58 -5.03 18.01 -23.25
C TYR A 58 -5.93 17.12 -24.10
N ALA A 59 -5.69 15.80 -24.13
CA ALA A 59 -6.50 14.87 -24.91
C ALA A 59 -7.97 14.82 -24.43
N TRP A 60 -8.18 14.85 -23.11
CA TRP A 60 -9.51 14.73 -22.51
C TRP A 60 -10.32 16.03 -22.50
N GLN A 61 -9.70 17.19 -22.78
CA GLN A 61 -10.42 18.47 -22.96
C GLN A 61 -11.46 18.42 -24.10
N ILE A 62 -11.32 17.48 -25.05
CA ILE A 62 -12.28 17.30 -26.15
C ILE A 62 -13.72 17.03 -25.68
N LEU A 63 -13.91 16.52 -24.46
CA LEU A 63 -15.23 16.26 -23.89
C LEU A 63 -16.00 17.57 -23.56
N GLY A 64 -15.31 18.72 -23.50
CA GLY A 64 -15.94 20.02 -23.26
C GLY A 64 -16.39 20.26 -21.82
N VAL A 65 -15.94 19.43 -20.88
CA VAL A 65 -16.18 19.55 -19.44
C VAL A 65 -14.88 19.89 -18.70
N PRO A 66 -14.92 20.39 -17.46
CA PRO A 66 -13.71 20.61 -16.66
C PRO A 66 -12.86 19.34 -16.56
N VAL A 67 -11.55 19.51 -16.73
CA VAL A 67 -10.55 18.46 -16.55
C VAL A 67 -9.67 18.87 -15.37
N GLU A 68 -9.55 18.02 -14.37
CA GLU A 68 -8.71 18.25 -13.20
C GLU A 68 -7.58 17.22 -13.15
N VAL A 69 -6.42 17.61 -12.60
CA VAL A 69 -5.27 16.73 -12.40
C VAL A 69 -4.90 16.75 -10.92
N GLY A 70 -4.74 15.58 -10.32
CA GLY A 70 -4.39 15.48 -8.90
C GLY A 70 -3.93 14.09 -8.50
N GLY A 71 -4.07 13.77 -7.21
CA GLY A 71 -3.64 12.50 -6.63
C GLY A 71 -2.23 12.52 -6.02
N PRO A 72 -1.75 11.35 -5.55
CA PRO A 72 -0.58 11.27 -4.67
C PRO A 72 0.75 11.78 -5.23
N ALA A 73 0.90 11.89 -6.55
CA ALA A 73 2.07 12.48 -7.20
C ALA A 73 2.12 14.00 -7.06
N PHE A 74 0.99 14.64 -6.80
CA PHE A 74 0.84 16.08 -6.55
C PHE A 74 0.64 16.38 -5.06
N ASP A 75 1.10 15.47 -4.19
CA ASP A 75 0.99 15.58 -2.74
C ASP A 75 -0.47 15.70 -2.20
N ASP A 76 -1.46 15.35 -3.03
CA ASP A 76 -2.87 15.21 -2.63
C ASP A 76 -3.10 13.86 -1.93
N ARG A 77 -2.79 13.82 -0.63
CA ARG A 77 -2.81 12.61 0.20
C ARG A 77 -3.75 12.70 1.40
N MET A 78 -3.97 13.89 1.92
CA MET A 78 -4.69 14.11 3.19
C MET A 78 -6.19 14.40 3.00
N GLY A 79 -6.66 14.41 1.74
CA GLY A 79 -8.05 14.63 1.37
C GLY A 79 -8.98 13.50 1.82
N ASP A 80 -10.27 13.71 1.57
CA ASP A 80 -11.32 12.74 1.85
C ASP A 80 -11.19 11.48 0.98
N PHE A 81 -11.95 10.44 1.37
CA PHE A 81 -12.00 9.20 0.63
C PHE A 81 -13.44 8.89 0.21
N THR A 82 -13.63 8.61 -1.08
CA THR A 82 -14.89 8.12 -1.65
C THR A 82 -14.66 6.70 -2.19
N PRO A 83 -15.27 5.66 -1.59
CA PRO A 83 -15.15 4.28 -2.07
C PRO A 83 -15.54 4.15 -3.55
N GLY A 84 -14.78 3.36 -4.31
CA GLY A 84 -15.05 3.11 -5.73
C GLY A 84 -14.66 4.25 -6.69
N LEU A 85 -14.35 5.46 -6.19
CA LEU A 85 -14.01 6.60 -7.04
C LEU A 85 -12.63 6.41 -7.70
N TYR A 86 -11.53 6.59 -6.97
CA TYR A 86 -10.18 6.45 -7.55
C TYR A 86 -9.56 5.06 -7.35
N LEU A 87 -10.20 4.22 -6.55
CA LEU A 87 -9.77 2.88 -6.24
C LEU A 87 -10.90 1.90 -6.52
N ARG A 88 -10.56 0.70 -7.00
CA ARG A 88 -11.55 -0.36 -7.19
C ARG A 88 -12.18 -0.78 -5.87
N ASP A 89 -13.33 -1.41 -5.99
CA ASP A 89 -14.07 -2.00 -4.87
C ASP A 89 -13.19 -2.89 -3.96
N GLY A 90 -13.50 -2.85 -2.66
CA GLY A 90 -12.79 -3.54 -1.60
C GLY A 90 -11.52 -2.87 -1.07
N LEU A 91 -11.03 -1.81 -1.71
CA LEU A 91 -9.92 -0.99 -1.22
C LEU A 91 -10.47 0.20 -0.42
N VAL A 92 -9.95 0.43 0.79
CA VAL A 92 -10.47 1.46 1.68
C VAL A 92 -9.36 2.22 2.39
N PHE A 93 -9.55 3.54 2.51
CA PHE A 93 -8.87 4.37 3.49
C PHE A 93 -9.83 4.69 4.63
N THR A 94 -9.45 4.31 5.85
CA THR A 94 -10.12 4.68 7.10
C THR A 94 -9.41 5.83 7.80
N SER A 95 -8.16 6.11 7.43
CA SER A 95 -7.40 7.27 7.88
C SER A 95 -6.37 7.71 6.83
N ARG A 96 -5.81 8.91 7.00
CA ARG A 96 -4.73 9.48 6.18
C ARG A 96 -3.59 9.94 7.07
N GLY A 97 -2.37 9.83 6.56
CA GLY A 97 -1.18 10.37 7.21
C GLY A 97 -0.52 9.40 8.17
N CYS A 98 0.70 9.74 8.56
CA CYS A 98 1.55 8.95 9.43
C CYS A 98 2.33 9.89 10.36
N THR A 99 2.65 9.41 11.55
CA THR A 99 3.44 10.15 12.56
C THR A 99 4.94 10.11 12.29
N LYS A 100 5.40 9.23 11.39
CA LYS A 100 6.82 9.04 11.06
C LYS A 100 7.27 10.05 10.00
N ASP A 101 8.57 10.36 10.00
CA ASP A 101 9.22 11.29 9.06
C ASP A 101 10.29 10.57 8.23
N CYS A 102 9.88 9.51 7.53
CA CYS A 102 10.77 8.68 6.72
C CYS A 102 11.24 9.46 5.48
N TRP A 103 12.56 9.54 5.27
CA TRP A 103 13.17 10.34 4.19
C TRP A 103 12.79 9.89 2.77
N PHE A 104 12.43 8.61 2.59
CA PHE A 104 12.01 8.03 1.31
C PHE A 104 10.50 8.17 1.05
N CYS A 105 9.73 8.62 2.04
CA CYS A 105 8.28 8.65 1.99
C CYS A 105 7.77 10.05 1.61
N SER A 106 6.68 10.11 0.86
CA SER A 106 5.99 11.37 0.52
C SER A 106 4.94 11.78 1.54
N VAL A 107 4.45 10.83 2.36
CA VAL A 107 3.43 11.09 3.39
C VAL A 107 3.84 12.19 4.37
N PRO A 108 5.09 12.24 4.90
CA PRO A 108 5.46 13.26 5.88
C PRO A 108 5.33 14.70 5.36
N ARG A 109 5.58 14.93 4.07
CA ARG A 109 5.44 16.25 3.43
C ARG A 109 4.01 16.79 3.50
N CYS A 110 3.03 15.90 3.42
CA CYS A 110 1.61 16.22 3.45
C CYS A 110 1.04 16.16 4.87
N ALA A 111 1.37 15.11 5.61
CA ALA A 111 0.78 14.77 6.90
C ALA A 111 1.38 15.56 8.07
N ARG A 112 2.67 15.94 7.97
CA ARG A 112 3.41 16.68 9.01
C ARG A 112 3.26 16.05 10.40
N GLY A 113 3.42 14.72 10.46
CA GLY A 113 3.31 13.94 11.70
C GLY A 113 1.88 13.71 12.20
N THR A 114 0.85 14.07 11.43
CA THR A 114 -0.55 13.94 11.84
C THR A 114 -1.22 12.73 11.18
N VAL A 115 -2.08 12.05 11.94
CA VAL A 115 -3.03 11.06 11.42
C VAL A 115 -4.42 11.68 11.47
N ARG A 116 -5.10 11.69 10.32
CA ARG A 116 -6.48 12.17 10.17
C ARG A 116 -7.40 10.96 9.98
N GLU A 117 -8.27 10.72 10.95
CA GLU A 117 -9.32 9.71 10.83
C GLU A 117 -10.39 10.14 9.83
N LEU A 118 -10.87 9.20 9.02
CA LEU A 118 -11.94 9.38 8.04
C LEU A 118 -13.20 8.63 8.47
N PRO A 119 -14.37 8.95 7.91
CA PRO A 119 -15.55 8.11 8.05
C PRO A 119 -15.27 6.67 7.59
N ILE A 120 -15.54 5.69 8.46
CA ILE A 120 -15.33 4.28 8.15
C ILE A 120 -16.42 3.82 7.18
N THR A 121 -15.99 3.31 6.04
CA THR A 121 -16.84 2.68 5.01
C THR A 121 -16.43 1.22 4.82
N ASP A 122 -17.28 0.42 4.20
CA ASP A 122 -16.96 -0.99 3.95
C ASP A 122 -15.82 -1.14 2.93
N GLY A 123 -14.95 -2.11 3.20
CA GLY A 123 -13.82 -2.49 2.37
C GLY A 123 -12.92 -3.44 3.15
N TRP A 124 -12.30 -4.40 2.47
CA TRP A 124 -11.53 -5.46 3.13
C TRP A 124 -10.02 -5.30 2.99
N ASN A 125 -9.53 -4.38 2.16
CA ASN A 125 -8.11 -4.06 2.07
C ASN A 125 -7.83 -2.63 2.53
N ILE A 126 -7.27 -2.51 3.73
CA ILE A 126 -6.88 -1.25 4.37
C ILE A 126 -5.63 -0.70 3.67
N LEU A 127 -5.75 0.54 3.19
CA LEU A 127 -4.68 1.28 2.50
C LEU A 127 -4.10 2.44 3.32
N ASP A 128 -4.61 2.67 4.53
CA ASP A 128 -4.13 3.69 5.46
C ASP A 128 -2.61 3.76 5.50
N ASP A 129 -2.06 4.98 5.48
CA ASP A 129 -0.61 5.17 5.56
C ASP A 129 -0.05 4.58 6.86
N ASN A 130 -0.83 4.64 7.96
CA ASN A 130 -0.55 3.92 9.20
C ASN A 130 -1.79 3.84 10.12
N ILE A 131 -2.59 2.78 10.01
CA ILE A 131 -3.79 2.59 10.84
C ILE A 131 -3.48 2.49 12.35
N LEU A 132 -2.26 2.06 12.73
CA LEU A 132 -1.88 1.95 14.14
C LEU A 132 -1.70 3.30 14.83
N GLY A 133 -1.58 4.38 14.06
CA GLY A 133 -1.52 5.75 14.58
C GLY A 133 -2.89 6.40 14.82
N THR A 134 -3.99 5.70 14.54
CA THR A 134 -5.35 6.17 14.84
C THR A 134 -5.68 6.03 16.34
N SER A 135 -6.76 6.66 16.79
CA SER A 135 -7.27 6.47 18.14
C SER A 135 -7.70 5.02 18.37
N GLU A 136 -7.69 4.60 19.64
CA GLU A 136 -8.14 3.25 20.01
C GLU A 136 -9.57 2.96 19.54
N GLN A 137 -10.48 3.94 19.71
CA GLN A 137 -11.88 3.79 19.29
C GLN A 137 -11.97 3.56 17.78
N HIS A 138 -11.26 4.37 16.98
CA HIS A 138 -11.24 4.23 15.54
C HIS A 138 -10.71 2.86 15.10
N PHE A 139 -9.57 2.41 15.66
CA PHE A 139 -9.01 1.11 15.34
C PHE A 139 -10.00 -0.04 15.64
N ARG A 140 -10.70 0.02 16.78
CA ARG A 140 -11.73 -0.97 17.16
C ARG A 140 -12.91 -0.96 16.19
N ASP A 141 -13.34 0.21 15.75
CA ASP A 141 -14.44 0.36 14.79
C ASP A 141 -14.06 -0.17 13.41
N VAL A 142 -12.81 0.04 12.97
CA VAL A 142 -12.29 -0.58 11.74
C VAL A 142 -12.24 -2.11 11.87
N CYS A 143 -11.73 -2.66 12.99
CA CYS A 143 -11.77 -4.10 13.22
C CYS A 143 -13.20 -4.66 13.20
N THR A 144 -14.17 -3.94 13.76
CA THR A 144 -15.58 -4.30 13.74
C THR A 144 -16.14 -4.31 12.31
N MET A 145 -15.78 -3.30 11.51
CA MET A 145 -16.12 -3.24 10.09
C MET A 145 -15.52 -4.38 9.27
N LEU A 146 -14.27 -4.77 9.54
CA LEU A 146 -13.64 -5.89 8.85
C LEU A 146 -14.30 -7.22 9.20
N LYS A 147 -14.64 -7.45 10.48
CA LYS A 147 -15.22 -8.72 10.96
C LYS A 147 -16.62 -9.03 10.41
N ARG A 148 -17.40 -8.01 10.01
CA ARG A 148 -18.75 -8.20 9.45
C ARG A 148 -18.77 -8.53 7.97
N GLN A 149 -17.64 -8.39 7.27
CA GLN A 149 -17.57 -8.60 5.83
C GLN A 149 -17.30 -10.06 5.46
N ASN A 150 -17.74 -10.47 4.27
CA ASN A 150 -17.52 -11.82 3.74
C ASN A 150 -16.13 -12.02 3.09
N HIS A 151 -15.31 -10.97 3.06
CA HIS A 151 -13.95 -11.01 2.52
C HIS A 151 -12.93 -10.94 3.65
N PRO A 152 -11.88 -11.77 3.63
CA PRO A 152 -10.84 -11.72 4.64
C PRO A 152 -10.07 -10.40 4.53
N ALA A 153 -9.78 -9.80 5.69
CA ALA A 153 -9.09 -8.52 5.75
C ALA A 153 -7.66 -8.61 5.19
N VAL A 154 -7.21 -7.53 4.57
CA VAL A 154 -5.83 -7.31 4.12
C VAL A 154 -5.38 -5.95 4.62
N PHE A 155 -4.17 -5.88 5.16
CA PHE A 155 -3.56 -4.61 5.57
C PHE A 155 -2.38 -4.33 4.63
N SER A 156 -2.66 -3.88 3.41
CA SER A 156 -1.60 -3.59 2.42
C SER A 156 -0.99 -2.19 2.56
N GLY A 157 -1.65 -1.27 3.26
CA GLY A 157 -1.07 0.03 3.65
C GLY A 157 0.15 -0.10 4.57
N GLY A 158 0.26 -1.23 5.28
CA GLY A 158 1.34 -1.49 6.21
C GLY A 158 0.98 -1.13 7.64
N LEU A 159 1.65 -1.79 8.57
CA LEU A 159 1.57 -1.57 10.01
C LEU A 159 2.94 -1.10 10.49
N GLU A 160 3.03 0.07 11.10
CA GLU A 160 4.31 0.55 11.66
C GLU A 160 4.73 -0.31 12.86
N PRO A 161 5.87 -1.01 12.80
CA PRO A 161 6.25 -1.98 13.83
C PRO A 161 6.44 -1.33 15.21
N ALA A 162 6.93 -0.08 15.26
CA ALA A 162 7.14 0.62 16.52
C ALA A 162 5.85 1.03 17.24
N LEU A 163 4.71 1.11 16.54
CA LEU A 163 3.44 1.52 17.13
C LEU A 163 2.58 0.34 17.58
N LEU A 164 2.85 -0.90 17.14
CA LEU A 164 2.00 -2.03 17.46
C LEU A 164 2.00 -2.32 18.96
N GLN A 165 0.83 -2.22 19.59
CA GLN A 165 0.59 -2.63 20.96
C GLN A 165 -0.02 -4.04 21.03
N GLN A 166 0.11 -4.72 22.18
CA GLN A 166 -0.38 -6.10 22.31
C GLN A 166 -1.89 -6.21 22.06
N TRP A 167 -2.69 -5.28 22.61
CA TRP A 167 -4.15 -5.30 22.42
C TRP A 167 -4.55 -5.13 20.95
N GLN A 168 -3.77 -4.40 20.15
CA GLN A 168 -3.99 -4.30 18.70
C GLN A 168 -3.65 -5.64 18.01
N ALA A 169 -2.57 -6.30 18.41
CA ALA A 169 -2.21 -7.62 17.90
C ALA A 169 -3.31 -8.67 18.17
N ASP A 170 -3.89 -8.64 19.36
CA ASP A 170 -5.00 -9.54 19.75
C ASP A 170 -6.25 -9.27 18.89
N LEU A 171 -6.61 -8.00 18.68
CA LEU A 171 -7.72 -7.62 17.80
C LEU A 171 -7.47 -7.99 16.34
N LEU A 172 -6.25 -7.80 15.84
CA LEU A 172 -5.86 -8.20 14.49
C LEU A 172 -5.99 -9.72 14.32
N TYR A 173 -5.64 -10.51 15.33
CA TYR A 173 -5.83 -11.96 15.29
C TYR A 173 -7.31 -12.34 15.19
N ASP A 174 -8.16 -11.66 15.97
CA ASP A 174 -9.62 -11.85 15.94
C ASP A 174 -10.26 -11.48 14.60
N VAL A 175 -9.71 -10.50 13.88
CA VAL A 175 -10.13 -10.13 12.52
C VAL A 175 -9.82 -11.24 11.50
N ARG A 176 -8.85 -12.12 11.79
CA ARG A 176 -8.39 -13.21 10.89
C ARG A 176 -7.99 -12.72 9.49
N PRO A 177 -7.05 -11.78 9.37
CA PRO A 177 -6.63 -11.26 8.08
C PRO A 177 -6.01 -12.36 7.20
N ASP A 178 -6.29 -12.28 5.91
CA ASP A 178 -5.56 -13.03 4.88
C ASP A 178 -4.08 -12.65 4.91
N ARG A 179 -3.81 -11.34 4.98
CA ARG A 179 -2.45 -10.79 5.00
C ARG A 179 -2.36 -9.50 5.80
N LEU A 180 -1.26 -9.36 6.53
CA LEU A 180 -0.81 -8.12 7.14
C LEU A 180 0.61 -7.82 6.66
N TYR A 181 0.84 -6.56 6.29
CA TYR A 181 2.17 -6.07 5.92
C TYR A 181 2.71 -5.17 7.04
N THR A 182 4.00 -5.26 7.30
CA THR A 182 4.82 -4.26 8.00
C THR A 182 5.93 -3.80 7.06
N ALA A 183 6.78 -2.87 7.50
CA ALA A 183 7.96 -2.45 6.76
C ALA A 183 9.24 -2.61 7.59
N TYR A 184 10.36 -2.80 6.90
CA TYR A 184 11.73 -2.75 7.42
C TYR A 184 12.58 -1.99 6.41
N ASP A 185 12.66 -0.67 6.60
CA ASP A 185 13.23 0.23 5.60
C ASP A 185 14.58 0.79 6.04
N THR A 186 14.81 0.93 7.34
CA THR A 186 16.04 1.44 7.95
C THR A 186 16.52 0.54 9.08
N LYS A 187 17.82 0.54 9.40
CA LYS A 187 18.42 -0.33 10.44
C LYS A 187 17.74 -0.17 11.81
N ASP A 188 17.21 1.00 12.11
CA ASP A 188 16.53 1.30 13.39
C ASP A 188 15.17 0.62 13.52
N ASP A 189 14.59 0.09 12.43
CA ASP A 189 13.32 -0.64 12.46
C ASP A 189 13.49 -2.09 12.93
N LEU A 190 14.72 -2.60 13.04
CA LEU A 190 15.01 -4.01 13.35
C LEU A 190 14.42 -4.43 14.71
N GLU A 191 14.75 -3.72 15.78
CA GLU A 191 14.24 -4.06 17.13
C GLU A 191 12.70 -3.96 17.20
N PRO A 192 12.06 -2.87 16.72
CA PRO A 192 10.61 -2.81 16.58
C PRO A 192 10.01 -3.99 15.80
N LEU A 193 10.63 -4.41 14.69
CA LEU A 193 10.15 -5.53 13.87
C LEU A 193 10.16 -6.84 14.67
N PHE A 194 11.24 -7.11 15.42
CA PHE A 194 11.32 -8.27 16.30
C PHE A 194 10.27 -8.25 17.41
N GLU A 195 10.04 -7.09 18.03
CA GLU A 195 9.01 -6.90 19.04
C GLU A 195 7.61 -7.12 18.45
N MET A 196 7.33 -6.57 17.28
CA MET A 196 6.08 -6.76 16.55
C MET A 196 5.82 -8.24 16.27
N GLY A 197 6.85 -8.95 15.76
CA GLY A 197 6.77 -10.40 15.52
C GLY A 197 6.46 -11.20 16.79
N ARG A 198 7.06 -10.82 17.93
CA ARG A 198 6.75 -11.43 19.24
C ARG A 198 5.30 -11.19 19.66
N LYS A 199 4.80 -9.95 19.58
CA LYS A 199 3.41 -9.58 19.92
C LYS A 199 2.38 -10.33 19.07
N LEU A 200 2.59 -10.39 17.76
CA LEU A 200 1.70 -11.12 16.85
C LEU A 200 1.70 -12.63 17.13
N ARG A 201 2.86 -13.24 17.41
CA ARG A 201 2.92 -14.67 17.76
C ARG A 201 2.23 -14.95 19.10
N ALA A 202 2.37 -14.06 20.08
CA ALA A 202 1.67 -14.14 21.36
C ALA A 202 0.15 -14.07 21.17
N ALA A 203 -0.34 -13.21 20.27
CA ALA A 203 -1.76 -13.13 19.91
C ALA A 203 -2.31 -14.38 19.20
N GLY A 204 -1.44 -15.17 18.56
CA GLY A 204 -1.82 -16.44 17.92
C GLY A 204 -1.39 -16.59 16.46
N PHE A 205 -0.76 -15.56 15.87
CA PHE A 205 -0.20 -15.69 14.51
C PHE A 205 0.90 -16.74 14.47
N ARG A 206 1.06 -17.38 13.31
CA ARG A 206 2.02 -18.46 13.10
C ARG A 206 2.78 -18.22 11.80
N PRO A 207 4.13 -18.16 11.83
CA PRO A 207 4.97 -17.99 10.64
C PRO A 207 4.55 -18.90 9.46
N ALA A 208 4.28 -20.18 9.72
CA ALA A 208 3.89 -21.16 8.71
C ALA A 208 2.63 -20.81 7.90
N ARG A 209 1.78 -19.86 8.34
CA ARG A 209 0.60 -19.40 7.59
C ARG A 209 0.91 -18.36 6.51
N HIS A 210 2.11 -17.78 6.50
CA HIS A 210 2.56 -16.78 5.51
C HIS A 210 1.67 -15.52 5.41
N ASN A 211 0.85 -15.26 6.43
CA ASN A 211 -0.03 -14.09 6.49
C ASN A 211 0.69 -12.85 7.04
N MET A 212 1.75 -13.04 7.83
CA MET A 212 2.64 -11.95 8.26
C MET A 212 3.71 -11.70 7.19
N ARG A 213 3.71 -10.49 6.62
CA ARG A 213 4.63 -10.09 5.54
C ARG A 213 5.30 -8.78 5.86
N CYS A 214 6.47 -8.55 5.26
CA CYS A 214 7.23 -7.33 5.48
C CYS A 214 7.78 -6.81 4.16
N TYR A 215 7.49 -5.54 3.84
CA TYR A 215 8.19 -4.82 2.78
C TYR A 215 9.58 -4.46 3.29
N VAL A 216 10.62 -4.79 2.52
CA VAL A 216 12.00 -4.47 2.86
C VAL A 216 12.55 -3.54 1.80
N LEU A 217 12.84 -2.29 2.14
CA LEU A 217 13.40 -1.34 1.19
C LEU A 217 14.82 -1.77 0.79
N VAL A 218 15.06 -1.79 -0.52
CA VAL A 218 16.36 -2.17 -1.09
C VAL A 218 16.73 -1.26 -2.26
N GLY A 219 18.03 -1.10 -2.50
CA GLY A 219 18.56 -0.41 -3.67
C GLY A 219 18.37 1.10 -3.67
N TYR A 220 18.30 1.70 -2.48
CA TYR A 220 18.44 3.14 -2.33
C TYR A 220 19.93 3.56 -2.37
N GLU A 221 20.18 4.87 -2.46
CA GLU A 221 21.54 5.41 -2.48
C GLU A 221 22.33 5.01 -1.23
N GLY A 222 23.50 4.39 -1.44
CA GLY A 222 24.34 3.89 -0.35
C GLY A 222 23.96 2.49 0.18
N ASP A 223 22.95 1.83 -0.38
CA ASP A 223 22.62 0.45 -0.06
C ASP A 223 23.53 -0.56 -0.80
N SER A 224 23.67 -1.77 -0.25
CA SER A 224 24.42 -2.87 -0.88
C SER A 224 23.61 -4.16 -0.89
N PHE A 225 23.91 -5.09 -1.81
CA PHE A 225 23.22 -6.39 -1.84
C PHE A 225 23.39 -7.17 -0.54
N GLU A 226 24.56 -7.08 0.10
CA GLU A 226 24.86 -7.75 1.36
C GLU A 226 24.01 -7.17 2.51
N ASP A 227 23.90 -5.84 2.59
CA ASP A 227 23.07 -5.17 3.59
C ASP A 227 21.58 -5.46 3.35
N ALA A 228 21.13 -5.45 2.09
CA ALA A 228 19.76 -5.79 1.71
C ALA A 228 19.43 -7.26 2.03
N GLU A 229 20.30 -8.20 1.68
CA GLU A 229 20.13 -9.62 1.97
C GLU A 229 20.08 -9.88 3.48
N ARG A 230 20.95 -9.23 4.26
CA ARG A 230 20.90 -9.28 5.72
C ARG A 230 19.54 -8.83 6.26
N ARG A 231 19.00 -7.70 5.79
CA ARG A 231 17.68 -7.21 6.21
C ARG A 231 16.55 -8.20 5.87
N LEU A 232 16.65 -8.85 4.71
CA LEU A 232 15.68 -9.88 4.28
C LEU A 232 15.75 -11.13 5.16
N HIS A 233 16.94 -11.57 5.58
CA HIS A 233 17.11 -12.67 6.52
C HIS A 233 16.61 -12.33 7.94
N GLU A 234 16.96 -11.15 8.44
CA GLU A 234 16.47 -10.62 9.73
C GLU A 234 14.93 -10.56 9.77
N THR A 235 14.31 -10.19 8.64
CA THR A 235 12.85 -10.21 8.48
C THR A 235 12.27 -11.62 8.66
N MET A 236 12.93 -12.64 8.08
CA MET A 236 12.52 -14.03 8.27
C MET A 236 12.65 -14.45 9.73
N GLN A 237 13.74 -14.04 10.41
CA GLN A 237 13.97 -14.29 11.83
C GLN A 237 12.89 -13.64 12.71
N ALA A 238 12.44 -12.43 12.37
CA ALA A 238 11.33 -11.77 13.05
C ALA A 238 9.97 -12.48 12.84
N GLY A 239 9.87 -13.39 11.86
CA GLY A 239 8.70 -14.21 11.59
C GLY A 239 7.81 -13.71 10.46
N PHE A 240 8.32 -12.82 9.62
CA PHE A 240 7.61 -12.26 8.49
C PHE A 240 8.17 -12.81 7.18
N VAL A 241 7.29 -13.07 6.21
CA VAL A 241 7.71 -13.38 4.85
C VAL A 241 8.22 -12.07 4.20
N PRO A 242 9.51 -11.98 3.83
CA PRO A 242 10.06 -10.75 3.28
C PRO A 242 9.55 -10.49 1.86
N PHE A 243 9.55 -9.21 1.47
CA PHE A 243 9.32 -8.79 0.09
C PHE A 243 10.30 -7.66 -0.22
N ALA A 244 11.26 -7.91 -1.11
CA ALA A 244 12.19 -6.88 -1.56
C ALA A 244 11.41 -5.78 -2.32
N MET A 245 11.30 -4.61 -1.69
CA MET A 245 10.70 -3.42 -2.25
C MET A 245 11.81 -2.53 -2.81
N LEU A 246 12.03 -2.64 -4.12
CA LEU A 246 13.03 -1.82 -4.80
C LEU A 246 12.65 -0.35 -4.75
N TYR A 247 13.53 0.46 -4.14
CA TYR A 247 13.43 1.91 -4.09
C TYR A 247 13.35 2.51 -5.50
N ARG A 248 12.58 3.58 -5.63
CA ARG A 248 12.53 4.43 -6.81
C ARG A 248 12.37 5.86 -6.36
N ASP A 249 13.19 6.72 -6.94
CA ASP A 249 13.06 8.16 -6.79
C ASP A 249 11.94 8.73 -7.66
N GLU A 250 11.90 10.05 -7.80
CA GLU A 250 10.90 10.76 -8.57
C GLU A 250 10.89 10.42 -10.06
N SER A 251 12.03 9.97 -10.61
CA SER A 251 12.19 9.55 -12.01
C SER A 251 11.60 8.17 -12.30
N GLY A 252 11.46 7.33 -11.27
CA GLY A 252 10.92 5.98 -11.40
C GLY A 252 11.88 4.98 -12.03
N GLU A 253 13.13 5.36 -12.24
CA GLU A 253 14.17 4.50 -12.79
C GLU A 253 14.45 3.31 -11.87
N ARG A 254 14.97 2.25 -12.47
CA ARG A 254 15.33 1.03 -11.75
C ARG A 254 16.66 0.50 -12.26
N ASP A 255 17.61 0.38 -11.35
CA ASP A 255 18.87 -0.28 -11.66
C ASP A 255 18.64 -1.76 -12.04
N THR A 256 19.33 -2.21 -13.09
CA THR A 256 19.12 -3.55 -13.66
C THR A 256 19.62 -4.64 -12.72
N ALA A 257 20.71 -4.41 -11.98
CA ALA A 257 21.24 -5.39 -11.04
C ALA A 257 20.31 -5.54 -9.83
N TRP A 258 19.81 -4.43 -9.29
CA TRP A 258 18.81 -4.44 -8.22
C TRP A 258 17.48 -5.08 -8.64
N ARG A 259 17.05 -4.94 -9.90
CA ARG A 259 15.89 -5.67 -10.42
C ARG A 259 16.09 -7.17 -10.42
N ARG A 260 17.30 -7.65 -10.76
CA ARG A 260 17.62 -9.09 -10.73
C ARG A 260 17.60 -9.60 -9.30
N PHE A 261 18.23 -8.87 -8.38
CA PHE A 261 18.19 -9.16 -6.94
C PHE A 261 16.74 -9.23 -6.42
N GLN A 262 15.90 -8.24 -6.76
CA GLN A 262 14.50 -8.20 -6.35
C GLN A 262 13.72 -9.46 -6.79
N CYS A 263 13.96 -9.98 -8.00
CA CYS A 263 13.25 -11.17 -8.50
C CYS A 263 13.41 -12.39 -7.59
N GLU A 264 14.54 -12.52 -6.90
CA GLU A 264 14.80 -13.62 -5.97
C GLU A 264 14.01 -13.49 -4.65
N TRP A 265 13.60 -12.26 -4.34
CA TRP A 265 13.02 -11.87 -3.06
C TRP A 265 11.61 -11.25 -3.14
N CYS A 266 10.99 -11.22 -4.32
CA CYS A 266 9.61 -10.74 -4.50
C CYS A 266 8.64 -11.85 -4.95
N GLY A 267 9.15 -12.98 -5.44
CA GLY A 267 8.34 -14.10 -5.91
C GLY A 267 7.77 -14.93 -4.77
N PRO A 268 6.43 -15.06 -4.62
CA PRO A 268 5.83 -15.68 -3.44
C PRO A 268 6.21 -17.17 -3.28
N ILE A 269 6.43 -17.89 -4.38
CA ILE A 269 6.84 -19.30 -4.36
C ILE A 269 8.28 -19.43 -3.86
N ILE A 270 9.20 -18.64 -4.41
CA ILE A 270 10.63 -18.70 -4.08
C ILE A 270 10.84 -18.27 -2.63
N VAL A 271 10.27 -17.14 -2.25
CA VAL A 271 10.43 -16.60 -0.90
C VAL A 271 9.70 -17.47 0.13
N GLY A 272 8.51 -17.98 -0.19
CA GLY A 272 7.80 -18.89 0.71
C GLY A 272 8.59 -20.18 0.97
N LYS A 273 9.31 -20.70 -0.03
CA LYS A 273 10.23 -21.83 0.13
C LYS A 273 11.40 -21.46 1.06
N LYS A 274 12.13 -20.38 0.77
CA LYS A 274 13.24 -19.88 1.61
C LYS A 274 12.82 -19.69 3.06
N PHE A 275 11.65 -19.08 3.29
CA PHE A 275 11.09 -18.82 4.61
C PHE A 275 10.79 -20.11 5.37
N ASN A 276 10.18 -21.11 4.71
CA ASN A 276 9.88 -22.39 5.32
C ASN A 276 11.13 -23.21 5.66
N GLU A 277 12.16 -23.16 4.79
CA GLU A 277 13.46 -23.81 5.05
C GLU A 277 14.13 -23.18 6.27
N TYR A 278 14.18 -21.84 6.32
CA TYR A 278 14.73 -21.10 7.45
C TYR A 278 14.07 -21.48 8.79
N TRP A 279 12.74 -21.45 8.85
CA TRP A 279 12.02 -21.74 10.10
C TRP A 279 12.16 -23.19 10.55
N ARG A 280 12.18 -24.14 9.59
CA ARG A 280 12.38 -25.55 9.90
C ARG A 280 13.76 -25.81 10.51
N GLU A 281 14.80 -25.18 9.97
CA GLU A 281 16.18 -25.37 10.41
C GLU A 281 16.47 -24.76 11.79
N HIS A 282 15.76 -23.68 12.16
CA HIS A 282 16.08 -22.90 13.36
C HIS A 282 15.09 -23.07 14.53
N TYR A 283 13.85 -23.51 14.28
CA TYR A 283 12.79 -23.49 15.30
C TYR A 283 11.93 -24.76 15.38
N ASP A 284 11.92 -25.63 14.36
CA ASP A 284 11.17 -26.89 14.37
C ASP A 284 12.07 -28.12 14.67
N GLY A 285 13.34 -27.89 15.04
CA GLY A 285 14.34 -28.91 15.41
C GLY A 285 14.44 -29.15 16.91
#